data_AF-A0A847EGA0-F1
#
_entry.id   AF-A0A847EGA0-F1
#
_cell.length_a   1.000
_cell.length_b   1.000
_cell.length_c   1.000
_cell.angle_alpha   90.00
_cell.angle_beta   90.00
_cell.angle_gamma   90.00
#
_symmetry.space_group_name_H-M   'P 1'
#
loop_
_entity.id
_entity.type
_entity.pdbx_description
1 polymer ?
#
loop_
_entity_poly.entity_id
_entity_poly.type
_entity_poly.pdbx_seq_one_letter_code
_entity_poly.pdbx_strand_id
1 'polypeptide(L)'
;MFEDEQREKIAHNAKFDMLVLAQHGLDVRHVTFDTMIAAHLAGEQALGLKNLAFSRLGIEMTPITELIGSGAKQVPMSQVDIAAASDYACADADMTFRLSEVFRPELKKYEVTDLFRDVEMPLVPVLVDMERNGVKLNTALMGDMARELGDQIRDIENRV
;
A
#
# COMPACT_ATOMS: atom_id res chain seq x y z
N MET A 1 -6.72 -2.88 20.82
CA MET A 1 -7.54 -2.67 19.61
C MET A 1 -6.90 -3.34 18.40
N PHE A 2 -5.69 -2.93 18.00
CA PHE A 2 -5.02 -3.45 16.80
C PHE A 2 -4.63 -4.93 16.87
N GLU A 3 -4.19 -5.41 18.04
CA GLU A 3 -3.75 -6.80 18.24
C GLU A 3 -4.89 -7.78 18.59
N ASP A 4 -6.12 -7.28 18.68
CA ASP A 4 -7.29 -8.08 19.08
C ASP A 4 -7.74 -8.99 17.92
N GLU A 5 -7.57 -10.31 18.08
CA GLU A 5 -7.88 -11.31 17.05
C GLU A 5 -9.37 -11.47 16.76
N GLN A 6 -10.26 -10.91 17.57
CA GLN A 6 -11.71 -11.00 17.38
C GLN A 6 -12.30 -9.75 16.71
N ARG A 7 -11.52 -8.69 16.58
CA ARG A 7 -11.97 -7.43 15.96
C ARG A 7 -11.55 -7.40 14.51
N GLU A 8 -12.51 -7.42 13.61
CA GLU A 8 -12.25 -7.28 12.18
C GLU A 8 -11.68 -5.90 11.86
N LYS A 9 -10.70 -5.85 10.94
CA LYS A 9 -10.20 -4.60 10.38
C LYS A 9 -10.32 -4.63 8.86
N ILE A 10 -10.80 -3.51 8.33
CA ILE A 10 -10.92 -3.22 6.91
C ILE A 10 -9.92 -2.10 6.63
N ALA A 11 -9.13 -2.27 5.58
CA ALA A 11 -8.09 -1.32 5.21
C ALA A 11 -7.99 -1.15 3.69
N HIS A 12 -7.19 -0.18 3.28
CA HIS A 12 -6.78 0.01 1.90
C HIS A 12 -5.25 -0.04 1.89
N ASN A 13 -4.67 -1.08 1.29
CA ASN A 13 -3.23 -1.36 1.39
C ASN A 13 -2.77 -1.59 2.85
N ALA A 14 -3.41 -2.53 3.53
CA ALA A 14 -3.21 -2.87 4.94
C ALA A 14 -1.74 -3.10 5.30
N LYS A 15 -0.97 -3.68 4.37
CA LYS A 15 0.47 -3.93 4.53
C LYS A 15 1.22 -2.68 5.00
N PHE A 16 0.89 -1.51 4.45
CA PHE A 16 1.54 -0.25 4.84
C PHE A 16 1.25 0.10 6.31
N ASP A 17 -0.01 0.08 6.72
CA ASP A 17 -0.41 0.37 8.10
C ASP A 17 0.22 -0.61 9.08
N MET A 18 0.25 -1.90 8.71
CA MET A 18 0.88 -2.96 9.49
C MET A 18 2.37 -2.71 9.69
N LEU A 19 3.10 -2.29 8.63
CA LEU A 19 4.51 -1.96 8.71
C LEU A 19 4.78 -0.75 9.62
N VAL A 20 3.99 0.31 9.49
CA VAL A 20 4.12 1.51 10.34
C VAL A 20 3.87 1.17 11.80
N LEU A 21 2.80 0.42 12.10
CA LEU A 21 2.45 0.04 13.47
C LEU A 21 3.47 -0.93 14.08
N ALA A 22 4.03 -1.85 13.28
CA ALA A 22 5.07 -2.77 13.72
C ALA A 22 6.36 -2.06 14.16
N GLN A 23 6.68 -0.88 13.59
CA GLN A 23 7.81 -0.05 14.05
C GLN A 23 7.60 0.49 15.47
N HIS A 24 6.35 0.57 15.92
CA HIS A 24 5.96 0.97 17.27
C HIS A 24 5.62 -0.23 18.17
N GLY A 25 6.02 -1.44 17.78
CA GLY A 25 5.82 -2.66 18.56
C GLY A 25 4.38 -3.16 18.59
N LEU A 26 3.53 -2.71 17.67
CA LEU A 26 2.14 -3.15 17.56
C LEU A 26 1.99 -4.18 16.45
N ASP A 27 1.46 -5.35 16.79
CA ASP A 27 1.23 -6.42 15.83
C ASP A 27 -0.25 -6.48 15.41
N VAL A 28 -0.57 -5.90 14.26
CA VAL A 28 -1.95 -5.80 13.78
C VAL A 28 -2.46 -7.19 13.40
N ARG A 29 -3.49 -7.66 14.13
CA ARG A 29 -4.13 -8.96 13.87
C ARG A 29 -5.48 -8.78 13.18
N HIS A 30 -5.97 -9.84 12.54
CA HIS A 30 -7.37 -9.93 12.05
C HIS A 30 -7.79 -8.82 11.06
N VAL A 31 -6.91 -8.46 10.13
CA VAL A 31 -7.30 -7.71 8.91
C VAL A 31 -8.08 -8.67 8.01
N THR A 32 -9.38 -8.44 7.87
CA THR A 32 -10.27 -9.35 7.14
C THR A 32 -10.58 -8.88 5.72
N PHE A 33 -10.26 -7.63 5.39
CA PHE A 33 -10.55 -7.09 4.07
C PHE A 33 -9.59 -5.96 3.68
N ASP A 34 -8.88 -6.13 2.56
CA ASP A 34 -8.13 -5.07 1.89
C ASP A 34 -8.82 -4.66 0.59
N THR A 35 -9.28 -3.41 0.53
CA THR A 35 -10.02 -2.89 -0.64
C THR A 35 -9.15 -2.75 -1.89
N MET A 36 -7.83 -2.58 -1.75
CA MET A 36 -6.91 -2.50 -2.89
C MET A 36 -6.79 -3.86 -3.57
N ILE A 37 -6.64 -4.92 -2.78
CA ILE A 37 -6.60 -6.32 -3.27
C ILE A 37 -7.97 -6.69 -3.86
N ALA A 38 -9.06 -6.35 -3.17
CA ALA A 38 -10.40 -6.66 -3.66
C ALA A 38 -10.68 -5.98 -5.00
N ALA A 39 -10.27 -4.71 -5.17
CA ALA A 39 -10.36 -3.99 -6.42
C ALA A 39 -9.54 -4.66 -7.54
N HIS A 40 -8.31 -5.09 -7.24
CA HIS A 40 -7.46 -5.79 -8.21
C HIS A 40 -8.12 -7.07 -8.73
N LEU A 41 -8.64 -7.91 -7.83
CA LEU A 41 -9.34 -9.14 -8.21
C LEU A 41 -10.67 -8.88 -8.94
N ALA A 42 -11.30 -7.74 -8.68
CA ALA A 42 -12.49 -7.28 -9.41
C ALA A 42 -12.15 -6.68 -10.79
N GLY A 43 -10.88 -6.65 -11.19
CA GLY A 43 -10.43 -6.19 -12.51
C GLY A 43 -10.17 -4.69 -12.63
N GLU A 44 -10.15 -3.95 -11.52
CA GLU A 44 -9.82 -2.52 -11.52
C GLU A 44 -8.36 -2.30 -11.94
N GLN A 45 -8.13 -1.28 -12.77
CA GLN A 45 -6.78 -0.91 -13.22
C GLN A 45 -6.14 0.11 -12.28
N ALA A 46 -6.93 1.10 -11.84
CA ALA A 46 -6.46 2.19 -10.98
C ALA A 46 -6.80 1.90 -9.52
N LEU A 47 -5.87 1.27 -8.81
CA LEU A 47 -6.13 0.71 -7.47
C LEU A 47 -6.04 1.72 -6.32
N GLY A 48 -5.62 2.97 -6.57
CA GLY A 48 -5.49 3.96 -5.51
C GLY A 48 -6.85 4.38 -4.95
N LEU A 49 -6.95 4.51 -3.62
CA LEU A 49 -8.20 4.83 -2.90
C LEU A 49 -9.00 5.97 -3.52
N LYS A 50 -8.33 7.08 -3.88
CA LYS A 50 -8.96 8.28 -4.45
C LYS A 50 -9.59 8.00 -5.82
N ASN A 51 -8.90 7.22 -6.65
CA ASN A 51 -9.39 6.81 -7.97
C ASN A 51 -10.60 5.87 -7.82
N LEU A 52 -10.52 4.91 -6.89
CA LEU A 52 -11.61 3.98 -6.64
C LEU A 52 -12.84 4.68 -6.04
N ALA A 53 -12.66 5.61 -5.11
CA ALA A 53 -13.75 6.42 -4.56
C ALA A 53 -14.45 7.22 -5.67
N PHE A 54 -13.68 7.83 -6.57
CA PHE A 54 -14.26 8.55 -7.70
C PHE A 54 -14.99 7.62 -8.67
N SER A 55 -14.36 6.53 -9.12
CA SER A 55 -14.93 5.66 -10.15
C SER A 55 -16.10 4.80 -9.67
N ARG A 56 -16.07 4.35 -8.40
CA ARG A 56 -17.05 3.40 -7.84
C ARG A 56 -18.14 4.08 -7.01
N LEU A 57 -17.81 5.20 -6.35
CA LEU A 57 -18.73 5.91 -5.46
C LEU A 57 -19.15 7.27 -6.02
N GLY A 58 -18.50 7.77 -7.08
CA GLY A 58 -18.73 9.12 -7.60
C GLY A 58 -18.25 10.22 -6.66
N ILE A 59 -17.33 9.90 -5.73
CA ILE A 59 -16.85 10.82 -4.69
C ILE A 59 -15.43 11.26 -5.03
N GLU A 60 -15.27 12.55 -5.27
CA GLU A 60 -13.96 13.17 -5.39
C GLU A 60 -13.37 13.40 -4.00
N MET A 61 -12.21 12.80 -3.74
CA MET A 61 -11.48 12.89 -2.47
C MET A 61 -10.34 13.89 -2.59
N THR A 62 -10.03 14.58 -1.48
CA THR A 62 -8.86 15.46 -1.40
C THR A 62 -7.56 14.67 -1.64
N PRO A 63 -6.76 15.02 -2.65
CA PRO A 63 -5.44 14.45 -2.87
C PRO A 63 -4.48 14.76 -1.71
N ILE A 64 -3.58 13.84 -1.38
CA ILE A 64 -2.61 14.07 -0.29
C ILE A 64 -1.72 15.30 -0.55
N THR A 65 -1.43 15.59 -1.82
CA THR A 65 -0.60 16.73 -2.23
C THR A 65 -1.23 18.08 -1.88
N GLU A 66 -2.53 18.16 -1.66
CA GLU A 66 -3.17 19.37 -1.16
C GLU A 66 -2.85 19.61 0.33
N LEU A 67 -2.59 18.54 1.08
CA LEU A 67 -2.20 18.62 2.50
C LEU A 67 -0.70 18.86 2.64
N ILE A 68 0.11 18.04 1.97
CA ILE A 68 1.55 17.99 2.21
C ILE A 68 2.38 18.70 1.15
N GLY A 69 1.76 19.21 0.08
CA GLY A 69 2.49 19.76 -1.07
C GLY A 69 3.15 18.67 -1.93
N SER A 70 4.08 19.09 -2.80
CA SER A 70 4.76 18.20 -3.75
C SER A 70 6.20 18.62 -4.00
N GLY A 71 7.00 17.66 -4.50
CA GLY A 71 8.41 17.86 -4.84
C GLY A 71 9.25 18.31 -3.65
N ALA A 72 10.20 19.20 -3.88
CA ALA A 72 11.12 19.69 -2.85
C ALA A 72 10.45 20.51 -1.73
N LYS A 73 9.20 20.96 -1.93
CA LYS A 73 8.43 21.73 -0.94
C LYS A 73 7.47 20.86 -0.13
N GLN A 74 7.50 19.54 -0.31
CA GLN A 74 6.64 18.64 0.44
C GLN A 74 6.99 18.67 1.93
N VAL A 75 5.97 18.80 2.78
CA VAL A 75 6.12 18.78 4.25
C VAL A 75 5.68 17.43 4.82
N PRO A 76 6.20 16.99 5.98
CA PRO A 76 5.68 15.80 6.64
C PRO A 76 4.24 16.05 7.15
N MET A 77 3.44 14.98 7.23
CA MET A 77 2.06 15.05 7.75
C MET A 77 1.99 15.64 9.16
N SER A 78 3.04 15.48 9.97
CA SER A 78 3.15 16.07 11.32
C SER A 78 3.19 17.60 11.35
N GLN A 79 3.37 18.27 10.20
CA GLN A 79 3.33 19.73 10.06
C GLN A 79 2.01 20.24 9.46
N VAL A 80 1.10 19.34 9.08
CA VAL A 80 -0.21 19.71 8.56
C VAL A 80 -1.13 20.13 9.72
N ASP A 81 -2.02 21.09 9.45
CA ASP A 81 -3.04 21.48 10.41
C ASP A 81 -3.90 20.27 10.83
N ILE A 82 -4.20 20.17 12.13
CA ILE A 82 -4.90 19.00 12.70
C ILE A 82 -6.29 18.84 12.10
N ALA A 83 -7.02 19.92 11.82
CA ALA A 83 -8.35 19.82 11.23
C ALA A 83 -8.27 19.26 9.81
N ALA A 84 -7.36 19.79 8.99
CA ALA A 84 -7.15 19.30 7.63
C ALA A 84 -6.69 17.83 7.60
N ALA A 85 -5.76 17.45 8.49
CA ALA A 85 -5.29 16.07 8.62
C ALA A 85 -6.42 15.14 9.08
N SER A 86 -7.28 15.60 10.01
CA SER A 86 -8.44 14.85 10.50
C SER A 86 -9.44 14.60 9.39
N ASP A 87 -9.86 15.63 8.66
CA ASP A 87 -10.83 15.49 7.56
C ASP A 87 -10.34 14.51 6.49
N TYR A 88 -9.06 14.60 6.13
CA TYR A 88 -8.43 13.68 5.19
C TYR A 88 -8.41 12.24 5.70
N ALA A 89 -7.94 12.01 6.93
CA ALA A 89 -7.82 10.66 7.49
C ALA A 89 -9.19 10.01 7.71
N CYS A 90 -10.19 10.79 8.15
CA CYS A 90 -11.56 10.32 8.30
C CYS A 90 -12.19 9.97 6.94
N ALA A 91 -11.97 10.79 5.90
CA ALA A 91 -12.44 10.48 4.56
C ALA A 91 -11.81 9.17 4.02
N ASP A 92 -10.52 8.95 4.28
CA ASP A 92 -9.84 7.71 3.87
C ASP A 92 -10.45 6.47 4.54
N ALA A 93 -10.72 6.53 5.85
CA ALA A 93 -11.37 5.45 6.58
C ALA A 93 -12.81 5.19 6.10
N ASP A 94 -13.60 6.25 5.91
CA ASP A 94 -14.99 6.15 5.44
C ASP A 94 -15.07 5.58 4.01
N MET A 95 -14.27 6.12 3.07
CA MET A 95 -14.27 5.62 1.69
C MET A 95 -13.78 4.18 1.60
N THR A 96 -12.79 3.80 2.41
CA THR A 96 -12.34 2.41 2.53
C THR A 96 -13.47 1.49 2.98
N PHE A 97 -14.23 1.87 4.01
CA PHE A 97 -15.37 1.10 4.47
C PHE A 97 -16.45 0.96 3.39
N ARG A 98 -16.83 2.07 2.75
CA ARG A 98 -17.84 2.06 1.67
C ARG A 98 -17.41 1.23 0.46
N LEU A 99 -16.14 1.30 0.07
CA LEU A 99 -15.61 0.47 -1.02
C LEU A 99 -15.63 -1.02 -0.68
N SER A 100 -15.44 -1.39 0.59
CA SER A 100 -15.55 -2.79 0.99
C SER A 100 -16.94 -3.36 0.71
N GLU A 101 -17.98 -2.58 0.97
CA GLU A 101 -19.37 -2.96 0.68
C GLU A 101 -19.64 -3.10 -0.83
N VAL A 102 -18.95 -2.32 -1.66
CA VAL A 102 -19.02 -2.43 -3.12
C VAL A 102 -18.27 -3.65 -3.65
N PHE A 103 -17.08 -3.94 -3.13
CA PHE A 103 -16.25 -5.03 -3.67
C PHE A 103 -16.65 -6.41 -3.15
N ARG A 104 -17.22 -6.55 -1.95
CA ARG A 104 -17.74 -7.83 -1.45
C ARG A 104 -18.65 -8.56 -2.45
N PRO A 105 -19.69 -7.94 -3.04
CA PRO A 105 -20.51 -8.61 -4.05
C PRO A 105 -19.79 -8.82 -5.39
N GLU A 106 -18.86 -7.95 -5.78
CA GLU A 106 -18.07 -8.14 -7.02
C GLU A 106 -17.15 -9.36 -6.91
N LEU A 107 -16.49 -9.57 -5.77
CA LEU A 107 -15.67 -10.77 -5.52
C LEU A 107 -16.48 -12.07 -5.65
N LYS A 108 -17.78 -12.04 -5.31
CA LYS A 108 -18.68 -13.18 -5.49
C LYS A 108 -19.06 -13.36 -6.96
N LYS A 109 -19.42 -12.26 -7.63
CA LYS A 109 -19.80 -12.24 -9.05
C LYS A 109 -18.67 -12.74 -9.97
N TYR A 110 -17.42 -12.41 -9.65
CA TYR A 110 -16.25 -12.89 -10.39
C TYR A 110 -15.72 -14.25 -9.89
N GLU A 111 -16.38 -14.87 -8.91
CA GLU A 111 -16.02 -16.17 -8.34
C GLU A 111 -14.60 -16.22 -7.74
N VAL A 112 -14.09 -15.08 -7.27
CA VAL A 112 -12.73 -14.91 -6.69
C VAL A 112 -12.75 -14.71 -5.18
N THR A 113 -13.88 -14.97 -4.52
CA THR A 113 -14.02 -14.80 -3.05
C THR A 113 -13.08 -15.74 -2.28
N ASP A 114 -12.94 -16.99 -2.72
CA ASP A 114 -12.06 -17.95 -2.05
C ASP A 114 -10.59 -17.63 -2.29
N LEU A 115 -10.22 -17.20 -3.50
CA LEU A 115 -8.87 -16.69 -3.80
C LEU A 115 -8.52 -15.49 -2.90
N PHE A 116 -9.44 -14.53 -2.78
CA PHE A 116 -9.27 -13.37 -1.90
C PHE A 116 -9.05 -13.79 -0.45
N ARG A 117 -9.93 -14.63 0.09
CA ARG A 117 -9.94 -15.00 1.52
C ARG A 117 -8.83 -15.97 1.90
N ASP A 118 -8.56 -16.97 1.07
CA ASP A 118 -7.71 -18.12 1.43
C ASP A 118 -6.27 -17.97 0.92
N VAL A 119 -6.02 -17.06 -0.02
CA VAL A 119 -4.69 -16.83 -0.60
C VAL A 119 -4.21 -15.40 -0.40
N GLU A 120 -4.95 -14.41 -0.91
CA GLU A 120 -4.46 -13.02 -0.93
C GLU A 120 -4.41 -12.40 0.46
N MET A 121 -5.48 -12.52 1.27
CA MET A 121 -5.50 -11.95 2.61
C MET A 121 -4.46 -12.60 3.56
N PRO A 122 -4.27 -13.95 3.57
CA PRO A 122 -3.19 -14.58 4.33
C PRO A 122 -1.78 -14.22 3.85
N LEU A 123 -1.61 -13.80 2.59
CA LEU A 123 -0.32 -13.36 2.05
C LEU A 123 0.11 -12.00 2.60
N VAL A 124 -0.83 -11.11 2.96
CA VAL A 124 -0.53 -9.78 3.51
C VAL A 124 0.46 -9.81 4.68
N PRO A 125 0.20 -10.54 5.79
CA PRO A 125 1.16 -10.60 6.91
C PRO A 125 2.50 -11.23 6.53
N VAL A 126 2.53 -12.19 5.59
CA VAL A 126 3.78 -12.78 5.09
C VAL A 126 4.63 -11.73 4.38
N LEU A 127 4.01 -10.88 3.56
CA LEU A 127 4.71 -9.77 2.88
C LEU A 127 5.21 -8.73 3.88
N VAL A 128 4.44 -8.43 4.94
CA VAL A 128 4.89 -7.57 6.04
C VAL A 128 6.16 -8.15 6.68
N ASP A 129 6.18 -9.45 7.00
CA ASP A 129 7.35 -10.10 7.59
C ASP A 129 8.56 -10.10 6.65
N MET A 130 8.34 -10.39 5.37
CA MET A 130 9.40 -10.33 4.36
C MET A 130 10.00 -8.94 4.23
N GLU A 131 9.17 -7.89 4.19
CA GLU A 131 9.63 -6.50 4.09
C GLU A 131 10.35 -6.03 5.35
N ARG A 132 9.90 -6.44 6.54
CA ARG A 132 10.59 -6.14 7.80
C ARG A 132 11.95 -6.83 7.91
N ASN A 133 12.06 -8.06 7.44
CA ASN A 133 13.32 -8.80 7.44
C ASN A 133 14.35 -8.20 6.47
N GLY A 134 13.88 -7.70 5.32
CA GLY A 134 14.72 -7.13 4.28
C GLY A 134 15.67 -8.15 3.66
N VAL A 135 16.65 -7.64 2.90
CA VAL A 135 17.68 -8.46 2.25
C VAL A 135 19.04 -7.85 2.54
N LYS A 136 20.00 -8.70 2.96
CA LYS A 136 21.38 -8.28 3.22
C LYS A 136 22.13 -8.08 1.91
N LEU A 137 22.70 -6.90 1.72
CA LEU A 137 23.49 -6.55 0.53
C LEU A 137 24.99 -6.55 0.83
N ASN A 138 25.79 -7.07 -0.11
CA ASN A 138 27.26 -6.92 -0.10
C ASN A 138 27.66 -5.73 -0.98
N THR A 139 27.83 -4.57 -0.37
CA THR A 139 28.14 -3.33 -1.08
C THR A 139 29.52 -3.32 -1.73
N ALA A 140 30.48 -4.07 -1.19
CA ALA A 140 31.82 -4.20 -1.78
C ALA A 140 31.75 -4.92 -3.13
N LEU A 141 31.08 -6.08 -3.16
CA LEU A 141 30.86 -6.83 -4.40
C LEU A 141 30.08 -6.00 -5.43
N MET A 142 29.04 -5.27 -5.00
CA MET A 142 28.29 -4.39 -5.90
C MET A 142 29.18 -3.27 -6.48
N GLY A 143 30.14 -2.75 -5.70
CA GLY A 143 31.13 -1.78 -6.18
C GLY A 143 32.11 -2.38 -7.20
N ASP A 144 32.50 -3.64 -7.04
CA ASP A 144 33.34 -4.35 -8.00
C ASP A 144 32.60 -4.54 -9.33
N MET A 145 31.35 -5.03 -9.26
CA MET A 145 30.48 -5.20 -10.44
C MET A 145 30.24 -3.88 -11.17
N ALA A 146 30.02 -2.78 -10.44
CA ALA A 146 29.80 -1.46 -11.04
C ALA A 146 31.04 -0.98 -11.81
N ARG A 147 32.25 -1.24 -11.29
CA ARG A 147 33.51 -0.91 -11.98
C ARG A 147 33.69 -1.75 -13.23
N GLU A 148 33.49 -3.06 -13.14
CA GLU A 148 33.61 -3.97 -14.29
C GLU A 148 32.66 -3.58 -15.42
N LEU A 149 31.38 -3.31 -15.11
CA LEU A 149 30.42 -2.85 -16.11
C LEU A 149 30.81 -1.49 -16.70
N GLY A 150 31.35 -0.58 -15.88
CA GLY A 150 31.85 0.71 -16.35
C GLY A 150 33.06 0.60 -17.28
N ASP A 151 33.95 -0.37 -17.05
CA ASP A 151 35.07 -0.68 -17.94
C ASP A 151 34.57 -1.26 -19.25
N GLN A 152 33.65 -2.23 -19.21
CA GLN A 152 33.04 -2.84 -20.40
C GLN A 152 32.32 -1.81 -21.29
N ILE A 153 31.60 -0.86 -20.70
CA ILE A 153 30.93 0.21 -21.46
C ILE A 153 31.97 1.09 -22.19
N ARG A 154 33.05 1.48 -21.52
CA ARG A 154 34.12 2.28 -22.12
C ARG A 154 34.82 1.53 -23.26
N ASP A 155 35.07 0.24 -23.07
CA ASP A 155 35.69 -0.60 -24.10
C ASP A 155 34.79 -0.74 -25.34
N ILE A 156 33.48 -0.82 -25.17
CA ILE A 156 32.52 -0.84 -26.28
C ILE A 156 32.48 0.52 -26.98
N GLU A 157 32.43 1.62 -26.24
CA GLU A 157 32.43 2.98 -26.79
C GLU A 157 33.66 3.24 -27.67
N ASN A 158 34.84 2.77 -27.25
CA ASN A 158 36.09 2.91 -28.01
C ASN A 158 36.14 2.03 -29.28
N ARG A 159 35.20 1.11 -29.48
CA ARG A 159 35.12 0.21 -30.65
C ARG A 159 34.11 0.66 -31.70
N VAL A 160 33.38 1.74 -31.44
CA VAL A 160 32.41 2.39 -32.35
C VAL A 160 33.05 3.66 -32.92
#